data_AF-A0A7X8U8N6-F1
#
_entry.id   AF-A0A7X8U8N6-F1
#
_cell.length_a   1.000
_cell.length_b   1.000
_cell.length_c   1.000
_cell.angle_alpha   90.00
_cell.angle_beta   90.00
_cell.angle_gamma   90.00
#
_symmetry.space_group_name_H-M   'P 1'
#
loop_
_entity.id
_entity.type
_entity.pdbx_description
1 polymer ?
#
loop_
_entity_poly.entity_id
_entity_poly.type
_entity_poly.pdbx_seq_one_letter_code
_entity_poly.pdbx_strand_id
1 'polypeptide(L)'
;MADMDNNLKKVYDATLAMISRLHFKQISISQEEMYFLLSLLDKIMQGKMEEEFINCLLQWQTGNWNNDINEIIKASLLPLDLDDPAAIKNTCTLIADLLNYQNDGEND
;
A
#
# COMPACT_ATOMS: atom_id res chain seq x y z
N MET A 1 27.69 4.92 9.52
CA MET A 1 26.29 4.62 9.23
C MET A 1 25.59 5.96 9.21
N ALA A 2 25.69 6.63 8.06
CA ALA A 2 25.34 8.05 7.90
C ALA A 2 23.81 8.20 7.93
N ASP A 3 23.36 9.34 8.46
CA ASP A 3 21.98 9.81 8.53
C ASP A 3 21.05 9.12 7.53
N MET A 4 20.25 8.19 8.04
CA MET A 4 19.08 7.70 7.33
C MET A 4 18.15 8.90 7.22
N ASP A 5 18.07 9.47 6.02
CA ASP A 5 17.30 10.66 5.67
C ASP A 5 15.97 10.66 6.45
N ASN A 6 15.66 11.73 7.19
CA ASN A 6 14.53 11.73 8.13
C ASN A 6 13.20 11.32 7.46
N ASN A 7 13.06 11.55 6.16
CA ASN A 7 11.94 11.08 5.35
C ASN A 7 11.97 9.56 5.14
N LEU A 8 13.11 8.98 4.80
CA LEU A 8 13.28 7.53 4.66
C LEU A 8 12.90 6.79 5.95
N LYS A 9 13.32 7.34 7.10
CA LYS A 9 12.96 6.79 8.41
C LYS A 9 11.46 6.85 8.68
N LYS A 10 10.79 7.96 8.36
CA LYS A 10 9.33 8.09 8.52
C LYS A 10 8.57 7.09 7.66
N VAL A 11 8.98 6.93 6.39
CA VAL A 11 8.35 5.98 5.48
C VAL A 11 8.55 4.55 5.98
N TYR A 12 9.77 4.21 6.40
CA TYR A 12 10.07 2.91 6.98
C TYR A 12 9.22 2.62 8.23
N ASP A 13 9.15 3.56 9.17
CA ASP A 13 8.34 3.42 10.40
C ASP A 13 6.84 3.28 10.07
N ALA A 14 6.34 4.00 9.06
CA ALA A 14 4.96 3.89 8.60
C ALA A 14 4.65 2.52 7.98
N THR A 15 5.54 1.99 7.13
CA THR A 15 5.40 0.66 6.53
C THR A 15 5.47 -0.43 7.59
N LEU A 16 6.38 -0.30 8.57
CA LEU A 16 6.51 -1.28 9.65
C LEU A 16 5.27 -1.28 10.56
N ALA A 17 4.71 -0.10 10.83
CA ALA A 17 3.45 0.04 11.55
C ALA A 17 2.26 -0.56 10.79
N MET A 18 2.23 -0.41 9.46
CA MET A 18 1.21 -1.02 8.60
C MET A 18 1.30 -2.55 8.64
N ILE A 19 2.48 -3.13 8.44
CA ILE A 19 2.70 -4.59 8.53
C ILE A 19 2.32 -5.12 9.92
N SER A 20 2.74 -4.43 10.97
CA SER A 20 2.40 -4.80 12.35
C SER A 20 0.90 -4.77 12.59
N ARG A 21 0.19 -3.72 12.12
CA ARG A 21 -1.27 -3.62 12.24
C ARG A 21 -1.99 -4.76 11.51
N LEU A 22 -1.54 -5.12 10.32
CA LEU A 22 -2.09 -6.26 9.56
C LEU A 22 -1.93 -7.57 10.32
N HIS A 23 -0.76 -7.79 10.93
CA HIS A 23 -0.48 -8.98 11.73
C HIS A 23 -1.29 -9.02 13.04
N PHE A 24 -1.43 -7.90 13.74
CA PHE A 24 -2.16 -7.83 15.02
C PHE A 24 -3.69 -7.84 14.87
N LYS A 25 -4.25 -7.47 13.71
CA LYS A 25 -5.70 -7.50 13.43
C LYS A 25 -6.29 -8.90 13.17
N GLN A 26 -5.55 -9.98 13.44
CA GLN A 26 -5.99 -11.38 13.24
C GLN A 26 -6.40 -11.73 11.80
N ILE A 27 -5.87 -11.01 10.80
CA ILE A 27 -5.99 -11.42 9.41
C ILE A 27 -4.82 -12.37 9.14
N SER A 28 -5.13 -13.60 8.73
CA SER A 28 -4.15 -14.51 8.15
C SER A 28 -3.54 -13.85 6.92
N ILE A 29 -2.40 -13.18 7.08
CA ILE A 29 -1.61 -12.66 5.96
C ILE A 29 -1.15 -13.88 5.15
N SER A 30 -1.60 -13.97 3.91
CA SER A 30 -1.17 -15.00 2.99
C SER A 30 0.33 -14.87 2.71
N GLN A 31 0.95 -15.94 2.25
CA GLN A 31 2.36 -15.90 1.90
C GLN A 31 2.65 -14.87 0.79
N GLU A 32 1.74 -14.71 -0.16
CA GLU A 32 1.83 -13.71 -1.24
C GLU A 32 1.75 -12.28 -0.70
N GLU A 33 0.82 -12.01 0.22
CA GLU A 33 0.70 -10.71 0.88
C GLU A 33 1.97 -10.37 1.66
N MET A 34 2.53 -11.35 2.37
CA MET A 34 3.78 -11.17 3.10
C MET A 34 4.95 -10.86 2.15
N TYR A 35 5.08 -11.58 1.04
CA TYR A 35 6.12 -11.32 0.05
C TYR A 35 5.99 -9.93 -0.58
N PHE A 36 4.76 -9.51 -0.90
CA PHE A 36 4.50 -8.17 -1.41
C PHE A 36 4.95 -7.11 -0.38
N LEU A 37 4.54 -7.25 0.88
CA LEU A 37 4.88 -6.30 1.95
C LEU A 37 6.40 -6.22 2.21
N LEU A 38 7.10 -7.35 2.18
CA LEU A 38 8.55 -7.38 2.31
C LEU A 38 9.25 -6.74 1.11
N SER A 39 8.75 -6.97 -0.11
CA SER A 39 9.29 -6.36 -1.33
C SER A 39 9.08 -4.85 -1.33
N LEU A 40 7.90 -4.38 -0.89
CA LEU A 40 7.60 -2.96 -0.68
C LEU A 40 8.56 -2.34 0.34
N LEU A 41 8.80 -3.01 1.47
CA LEU A 41 9.72 -2.53 2.51
C LEU A 41 11.16 -2.40 1.97
N ASP A 42 11.65 -3.37 1.20
CA ASP A 42 12.99 -3.31 0.59
C ASP A 42 13.12 -2.14 -0.39
N LYS A 43 12.13 -1.94 -1.28
CA LYS A 43 12.12 -0.80 -2.22
C LYS A 43 12.09 0.54 -1.51
N ILE A 44 11.33 0.64 -0.42
CA ILE A 44 11.29 1.82 0.44
C ILE A 44 12.66 2.07 1.06
N MET A 45 13.31 1.07 1.65
CA MET A 45 14.65 1.21 2.24
C MET A 45 15.70 1.65 1.22
N GLN A 46 15.54 1.27 -0.05
CA GLN A 46 16.40 1.69 -1.14
C GLN A 46 16.11 3.12 -1.65
N GLY A 47 15.09 3.80 -1.13
CA GLY A 47 14.65 5.12 -1.61
C GLY A 47 14.08 5.08 -3.03
N LYS A 48 13.63 3.91 -3.49
CA LYS A 48 13.12 3.69 -4.86
C LYS A 48 11.61 3.73 -4.97
N MET A 49 10.91 3.90 -3.84
CA MET A 49 9.46 3.96 -3.82
C MET A 49 8.99 5.41 -3.83
N GLU A 50 8.06 5.72 -4.71
CA GLU A 50 7.46 7.05 -4.80
C GLU A 50 6.54 7.31 -3.60
N GLU A 51 6.63 8.51 -3.03
CA GLU A 51 5.81 8.93 -1.89
C GLU A 51 4.30 8.88 -2.22
N GLU A 52 3.95 9.16 -3.48
CA GLU A 52 2.58 9.09 -3.99
C GLU A 52 1.98 7.69 -3.82
N PHE A 53 2.75 6.64 -4.16
CA PHE A 53 2.30 5.26 -4.00
C PHE A 53 2.10 4.87 -2.53
N ILE A 54 3.00 5.31 -1.65
CA ILE A 54 2.88 5.07 -0.20
C ILE A 54 1.62 5.75 0.35
N ASN A 55 1.37 6.99 -0.05
CA ASN A 55 0.17 7.73 0.35
C ASN A 55 -1.11 7.05 -0.14
N CYS A 56 -1.09 6.50 -1.36
CA CYS A 56 -2.15 5.69 -1.94
C CYS A 56 -2.51 4.49 -1.05
N LEU A 57 -1.50 3.72 -0.65
CA LEU A 57 -1.67 2.54 0.21
C LEU A 57 -2.16 2.93 1.61
N LEU A 58 -1.70 4.05 2.15
CA LEU A 58 -2.15 4.57 3.44
C LEU A 58 -3.63 4.98 3.39
N GLN A 59 -4.09 5.64 2.33
CA GLN A 59 -5.51 5.97 2.15
C GLN A 59 -6.37 4.70 2.09
N TRP A 60 -5.94 3.71 1.32
CA TRP A 60 -6.61 2.41 1.27
C TRP A 60 -6.65 1.73 2.66
N GLN A 61 -5.54 1.69 3.40
CA GLN A 61 -5.50 1.03 4.72
C GLN A 61 -6.28 1.73 5.82
N THR A 62 -6.44 3.05 5.73
CA THR A 62 -7.10 3.85 6.78
C THR A 62 -8.61 3.94 6.57
N GLY A 63 -9.10 3.75 5.35
CA GLY A 63 -10.53 3.79 5.05
C GLY A 63 -11.28 2.50 5.43
N ASN A 64 -12.61 2.63 5.53
CA ASN A 64 -13.52 1.51 5.74
C ASN A 64 -14.17 1.13 4.41
N TRP A 65 -13.42 0.42 3.59
CA TRP A 65 -13.87 0.03 2.25
C TRP A 65 -14.70 -1.24 2.29
N ASN A 66 -15.65 -1.37 1.38
CA ASN A 66 -16.42 -2.59 1.21
C ASN A 66 -15.50 -3.74 0.79
N ASN A 67 -15.95 -4.97 1.03
CA ASN A 67 -15.12 -6.15 0.83
C ASN A 67 -14.72 -6.33 -0.65
N ASP A 68 -15.61 -6.00 -1.58
CA ASP A 68 -15.35 -6.17 -3.01
C ASP A 68 -14.24 -5.22 -3.51
N ILE A 69 -14.26 -3.96 -3.08
CA ILE A 69 -13.20 -2.99 -3.40
C ILE A 69 -11.87 -3.42 -2.78
N ASN A 70 -11.88 -3.90 -1.54
CA ASN A 70 -10.67 -4.42 -0.91
C ASN A 70 -10.07 -5.60 -1.69
N GLU A 71 -10.89 -6.54 -2.14
CA GLU A 71 -10.43 -7.69 -2.92
C GLU A 71 -9.91 -7.27 -4.31
N ILE A 72 -10.54 -6.31 -4.98
CA ILE A 72 -10.05 -5.77 -6.27
C ILE A 72 -8.69 -5.08 -6.10
N ILE A 73 -8.57 -4.22 -5.08
CA ILE A 73 -7.31 -3.52 -4.79
C ILE A 73 -6.21 -4.52 -4.48
N LYS A 74 -6.49 -5.51 -3.62
CA LYS A 74 -5.56 -6.58 -3.28
C LYS A 74 -5.13 -7.40 -4.49
N ALA A 75 -6.07 -7.83 -5.33
CA ALA A 75 -5.78 -8.58 -6.54
C ALA A 75 -4.93 -7.78 -7.55
N SER A 76 -5.02 -6.44 -7.51
CA SER A 76 -4.21 -5.55 -8.35
C SER A 76 -2.80 -5.34 -7.78
N LEU A 77 -2.65 -5.35 -6.44
CA LEU A 77 -1.37 -5.15 -5.77
C LEU A 77 -0.47 -6.39 -5.75
N LEU A 78 -1.03 -7.59 -5.54
CA LEU A 78 -0.23 -8.82 -5.43
C LEU A 78 0.65 -9.13 -6.66
N PRO A 79 0.19 -8.95 -7.92
CA PRO A 79 1.02 -9.18 -9.10
C PRO A 79 1.83 -7.94 -9.52
N LEU A 80 1.75 -6.83 -8.78
CA LEU A 80 2.38 -5.57 -9.17
C LEU A 80 3.90 -5.69 -9.20
N ASP A 81 4.50 -5.34 -10.35
CA ASP A 81 5.93 -5.15 -10.45
C ASP A 81 6.33 -3.79 -9.84
N LEU A 82 6.97 -3.84 -8.67
CA LEU A 82 7.45 -2.66 -7.96
C LEU A 82 8.71 -2.03 -8.61
N ASP A 83 9.24 -2.62 -9.68
CA ASP A 83 10.30 -2.02 -10.50
C ASP A 83 9.76 -1.30 -11.75
N ASP A 84 8.44 -1.36 -12.01
CA ASP A 84 7.79 -0.66 -13.14
C ASP A 84 7.00 0.58 -12.64
N PRO A 85 7.54 1.81 -12.80
CA PRO A 85 6.86 3.03 -12.40
C PRO A 85 5.51 3.24 -13.10
N ALA A 86 5.35 2.76 -14.34
CA ALA A 86 4.09 2.89 -15.05
C ALA A 86 3.02 1.98 -14.44
N ALA A 87 3.38 0.75 -14.08
CA ALA A 87 2.50 -0.17 -13.37
C ALA A 87 2.11 0.37 -11.99
N ILE A 88 3.06 0.93 -11.24
CA ILE A 88 2.82 1.57 -9.93
C ILE A 88 1.81 2.70 -10.06
N LYS A 89 2.03 3.61 -11.02
CA LYS A 89 1.15 4.77 -11.25
C LYS A 89 -0.26 4.34 -11.67
N ASN A 90 -0.37 3.38 -12.57
CA ASN A 90 -1.66 2.86 -13.03
C ASN A 90 -2.42 2.20 -11.88
N THR A 91 -1.72 1.43 -11.04
CA THR A 91 -2.32 0.77 -9.87
C THR A 91 -2.80 1.79 -8.84
N CYS A 92 -2.02 2.85 -8.59
CA CYS A 92 -2.46 3.90 -7.67
C CYS A 92 -3.66 4.70 -8.22
N THR A 93 -3.69 4.95 -9.54
CA THR A 93 -4.85 5.59 -10.19
C THR A 93 -6.10 4.71 -10.01
N LEU A 94 -5.98 3.40 -10.24
CA LEU A 94 -7.07 2.45 -10.03
C LEU A 94 -7.54 2.43 -8.57
N ILE A 95 -6.61 2.43 -7.61
CA ILE A 95 -6.97 2.52 -6.19
C ILE A 95 -7.78 3.80 -5.95
N ALA A 96 -7.26 4.97 -6.35
CA ALA A 96 -7.95 6.25 -6.15
C ALA A 96 -9.36 6.27 -6.76
N ASP A 97 -9.53 5.75 -7.99
CA ASP A 97 -10.82 5.65 -8.65
C ASP A 97 -11.81 4.78 -7.88
N LEU A 98 -11.36 3.62 -7.37
CA LEU A 98 -12.19 2.72 -6.56
C LEU A 98 -12.58 3.34 -5.22
N LEU A 99 -11.65 4.05 -4.56
CA LEU A 99 -11.92 4.74 -3.31
C LEU A 99 -12.95 5.86 -3.50
N ASN A 100 -12.82 6.65 -4.58
CA ASN A 100 -13.78 7.69 -4.93
C ASN A 100 -15.16 7.12 -5.28
N TYR A 101 -15.20 6.04 -6.05
CA TYR A 101 -16.45 5.37 -6.42
C TYR A 101 -17.27 4.94 -5.20
N GLN A 102 -16.62 4.43 -4.14
CA GLN A 102 -17.33 4.07 -2.91
C GLN A 102 -17.82 5.31 -2.14
N ASN A 103 -16.98 6.34 -2.03
CA ASN A 103 -17.33 7.56 -1.30
C ASN A 103 -18.51 8.30 -1.94
N ASP A 104 -18.58 8.31 -3.28
CA ASP A 104 -19.69 8.92 -4.01
C ASP A 104 -21.00 8.13 -3.83
N GLY A 105 -20.91 6.82 -3.60
CA GLY A 105 -22.07 5.96 -3.31
C GLY A 105 -22.60 6.01 -1.87
N GLU A 106 -21.88 6.60 -0.92
CA GLU A 106 -22.35 6.81 0.47
C GLU A 106 -23.06 8.16 0.67
N ASN A 107 -23.08 9.03 -0.34
CA ASN A 107 -23.63 10.40 -0.25
C ASN A 107 -25.06 10.57 -0.85
N ASP A 108 -25.75 9.46 -1.17
CA ASP A 108 -27.15 9.42 -1.63
C ASP A 108 -28.10 8.85 -0.56
#